data_AF-A0A9D6I8L3-F1
#
_entry.id   AF-A0A9D6I8L3-F1
#
_cell.length_a   1.000
_cell.length_b   1.000
_cell.length_c   1.000
_cell.angle_alpha   90.00
_cell.angle_beta   90.00
_cell.angle_gamma   90.00
#
_symmetry.space_group_name_H-M   'P 1'
#
loop_
_entity.id
_entity.type
_entity.pdbx_description
1 polymer ?
#
loop_
_entity_poly.entity_id
_entity_poly.type
_entity_poly.pdbx_seq_one_letter_code
_entity_poly.pdbx_strand_id
1 'polypeptide(L)'
;MNILYSPTLIPTLEGKYLLLDTNIFIDSYIKPHLFTSFFNDLKKADITLTTIDLVKCEFLKGSPTEEKYNEREIFITDITNNTILPITKETYELAYNLIKLYKVEGSAVKITDLFLGACLMQYKKNIFLLTRDTTDFIQRIFELSFIVNVPHTKGILTYGIYQYIK
;
A
#
# COMPACT_ATOMS: atom_id res chain seq x y z
N MET A 1 -8.62 5.48 -20.15
CA MET A 1 -7.63 6.31 -19.43
C MET A 1 -6.69 5.35 -18.75
N ASN A 2 -5.39 5.49 -18.97
CA ASN A 2 -4.41 4.54 -18.46
C ASN A 2 -3.71 5.14 -17.24
N ILE A 3 -3.37 4.29 -16.28
CA ILE A 3 -2.49 4.65 -15.16
C ILE A 3 -1.11 4.99 -15.75
N LEU A 4 -0.55 6.11 -15.30
CA LEU A 4 0.74 6.62 -15.73
C LEU A 4 1.77 6.39 -14.63
N TYR A 5 2.88 5.73 -14.97
CA TYR A 5 3.99 5.47 -14.07
C TYR A 5 5.31 5.39 -14.86
N SER A 6 6.45 5.50 -14.16
CA SER A 6 7.77 5.40 -14.79
C SER A 6 7.96 4.04 -15.48
N PRO A 7 8.55 3.96 -16.69
CA PRO A 7 8.83 2.68 -17.34
C PRO A 7 9.77 1.76 -16.53
N THR A 8 10.54 2.33 -15.61
CA THR A 8 11.43 1.58 -14.70
C THR A 8 10.73 1.02 -13.46
N LEU A 9 9.45 1.36 -13.24
CA LEU A 9 8.67 0.88 -12.09
C LEU A 9 8.66 -0.64 -12.03
N ILE A 10 8.12 -1.28 -13.06
CA ILE A 10 7.91 -2.73 -13.10
C ILE A 10 9.25 -3.47 -12.95
N PRO A 11 10.30 -3.17 -13.74
CA PRO A 11 11.61 -3.81 -13.56
C PRO A 11 12.21 -3.64 -12.15
N THR A 12 11.90 -2.54 -11.45
CA THR A 12 12.43 -2.30 -10.10
C THR A 12 11.71 -3.11 -9.03
N LEU A 13 10.42 -3.39 -9.25
CA LEU A 13 9.56 -4.12 -8.32
C LEU A 13 9.51 -5.63 -8.60
N GLU A 14 9.98 -6.09 -9.77
CA GLU A 14 10.02 -7.50 -10.17
C GLU A 14 10.59 -8.41 -9.07
N GLY A 15 9.88 -9.49 -8.76
CA GLY A 15 10.24 -10.46 -7.70
C GLY A 15 10.09 -9.95 -6.27
N LYS A 16 9.45 -8.78 -6.05
CA LYS A 16 9.28 -8.17 -4.73
C LYS A 16 7.81 -8.03 -4.34
N TYR A 17 7.59 -7.63 -3.09
CA TYR A 17 6.27 -7.36 -2.55
C TYR A 17 5.86 -5.90 -2.80
N LEU A 18 4.62 -5.68 -3.22
CA LEU A 18 3.97 -4.38 -3.23
C LEU A 18 2.85 -4.37 -2.17
N LEU A 19 3.13 -3.71 -1.06
CA LEU A 19 2.22 -3.49 0.04
C LEU A 19 1.19 -2.42 -0.35
N LEU A 20 -0.09 -2.77 -0.29
CA LEU A 20 -1.20 -1.89 -0.65
C LEU A 20 -1.84 -1.30 0.60
N ASP A 21 -2.03 0.01 0.58
CA ASP A 21 -2.72 0.77 1.63
C ASP A 21 -4.27 0.73 1.46
N THR A 22 -5.00 1.08 2.51
CA THR A 22 -6.47 1.18 2.54
C THR A 22 -7.01 2.04 1.40
N ASN A 23 -6.36 3.17 1.10
CA ASN A 23 -6.78 4.07 0.02
C ASN A 23 -6.72 3.41 -1.38
N ILE A 24 -5.78 2.47 -1.62
CA ILE A 24 -5.69 1.72 -2.86
C ILE A 24 -6.88 0.78 -3.02
N PHE A 25 -7.22 0.04 -1.96
CA PHE A 25 -8.37 -0.87 -1.99
C PHE A 25 -9.68 -0.10 -2.19
N ILE A 26 -9.86 1.03 -1.49
CA ILE A 26 -11.05 1.87 -1.66
C ILE A 26 -11.17 2.36 -3.11
N ASP A 27 -10.11 2.97 -3.66
CA ASP A 27 -10.18 3.57 -5.00
C ASP A 27 -10.35 2.50 -6.10
N SER A 28 -9.67 1.36 -5.97
CA SER A 28 -9.78 0.26 -6.93
C SER A 28 -11.10 -0.50 -6.83
N TYR A 29 -11.71 -0.59 -5.65
CA TYR A 29 -13.05 -1.14 -5.48
C TYR A 29 -14.12 -0.24 -6.09
N ILE A 30 -14.01 1.08 -5.92
CA ILE A 30 -14.98 2.04 -6.48
C ILE A 30 -14.80 2.18 -8.01
N LYS A 31 -13.57 2.11 -8.52
CA LYS A 31 -13.24 2.34 -9.94
C LYS A 31 -12.40 1.20 -10.53
N PRO A 32 -12.89 -0.05 -10.55
CA PRO A 32 -12.08 -1.22 -10.92
C PRO A 32 -11.47 -1.10 -12.32
N HIS A 33 -12.23 -0.59 -13.28
CA HIS A 33 -11.79 -0.39 -14.67
C HIS A 33 -10.53 0.46 -14.83
N LEU A 34 -10.18 1.31 -13.84
CA LEU A 34 -8.94 2.10 -13.87
C LEU A 34 -7.72 1.30 -13.40
N PHE A 35 -7.91 0.31 -12.51
CA PHE A 35 -6.81 -0.38 -11.83
C PHE A 35 -6.57 -1.81 -12.33
N THR A 36 -7.57 -2.45 -12.97
CA THR A 36 -7.47 -3.86 -13.38
C THR A 36 -6.25 -4.15 -14.25
N SER A 37 -5.99 -3.32 -15.28
CA SER A 37 -4.82 -3.54 -16.14
C SER A 37 -3.51 -3.39 -15.36
N PHE A 38 -3.41 -2.37 -14.51
CA PHE A 38 -2.23 -2.13 -13.69
C PHE A 38 -1.93 -3.29 -12.74
N PHE A 39 -2.92 -3.79 -12.00
CA PHE A 39 -2.69 -4.96 -11.13
C PHE A 39 -2.35 -6.22 -11.92
N ASN A 40 -2.94 -6.42 -13.10
CA ASN A 40 -2.58 -7.54 -13.96
C ASN A 40 -1.15 -7.44 -14.49
N ASP A 41 -0.70 -6.24 -14.87
CA ASP A 41 0.66 -6.01 -15.35
C ASP A 41 1.68 -6.24 -14.23
N LEU A 42 1.39 -5.78 -13.00
CA LEU A 42 2.22 -6.06 -11.83
C LEU A 42 2.31 -7.57 -11.55
N LYS A 43 1.18 -8.27 -11.52
CA LYS A 43 1.14 -9.73 -11.28
C LYS A 43 1.88 -10.52 -12.37
N LYS A 44 1.79 -10.11 -13.64
CA LYS A 44 2.52 -10.75 -14.76
C LYS A 44 4.03 -10.58 -14.64
N ALA A 45 4.49 -9.53 -13.97
CA ALA A 45 5.91 -9.25 -13.74
C ALA A 45 6.42 -9.82 -12.40
N ASP A 46 5.75 -10.86 -11.86
CA ASP A 46 6.13 -11.53 -10.60
C ASP A 46 6.21 -10.58 -9.39
N ILE A 47 5.34 -9.57 -9.35
CA ILE A 47 5.20 -8.66 -8.21
C ILE A 47 4.08 -9.18 -7.32
N THR A 48 4.42 -9.51 -6.07
CA THR A 48 3.44 -10.02 -5.11
C THR A 48 2.67 -8.86 -4.48
N LEU A 49 1.41 -8.71 -4.85
CA LEU A 49 0.51 -7.73 -4.21
C LEU A 49 0.09 -8.26 -2.84
N THR A 50 0.27 -7.46 -1.80
CA THR A 50 -0.04 -7.88 -0.42
C THR A 50 -0.56 -6.71 0.41
N THR A 51 -1.08 -6.99 1.59
CA THR A 51 -1.38 -5.98 2.62
C THR A 51 -1.19 -6.55 4.02
N ILE A 52 -1.60 -5.83 5.06
CA ILE A 52 -1.62 -6.27 6.46
C ILE A 52 -3.06 -6.33 6.99
N ASP A 53 -3.29 -7.10 8.05
CA ASP A 53 -4.62 -7.24 8.65
C ASP A 53 -5.24 -5.92 9.10
N LEU A 54 -4.43 -4.92 9.49
CA LEU A 54 -4.94 -3.60 9.86
C LEU A 54 -5.59 -2.87 8.68
N VAL A 55 -4.99 -2.93 7.49
CA VAL A 55 -5.57 -2.39 6.26
C VAL A 55 -6.83 -3.17 5.87
N LYS A 56 -6.79 -4.51 5.96
CA LYS A 56 -7.98 -5.35 5.74
C LYS A 56 -9.12 -4.93 6.67
N CYS A 57 -8.83 -4.75 7.96
CA CYS A 57 -9.81 -4.28 8.95
C CYS A 57 -10.41 -2.93 8.59
N GLU A 58 -9.57 -1.94 8.22
CA GLU A 58 -10.06 -0.61 7.83
C GLU A 58 -10.96 -0.65 6.59
N PHE A 59 -10.55 -1.41 5.57
CA PHE A 59 -11.32 -1.55 4.34
C PHE A 59 -12.67 -2.22 4.60
N LEU A 60 -12.71 -3.30 5.40
CA LEU A 60 -13.93 -4.02 5.72
C LEU A 60 -14.87 -3.24 6.63
N LYS A 61 -14.33 -2.48 7.61
CA LYS A 61 -15.10 -1.61 8.51
C LYS A 61 -15.95 -0.58 7.75
N GLY A 62 -15.52 -0.18 6.55
CA GLY A 62 -16.28 0.73 5.68
C GLY A 62 -17.50 0.10 5.00
N SER A 63 -17.89 -1.13 5.34
CA SER A 63 -19.04 -1.84 4.75
C SER A 63 -20.33 -1.50 5.49
N PRO A 64 -21.36 -0.97 4.80
CA PRO A 64 -22.64 -0.63 5.44
C PRO A 64 -23.54 -1.84 5.70
N THR A 65 -23.29 -2.97 5.02
CA THR A 65 -24.07 -4.21 5.11
C THR A 65 -23.16 -5.43 5.08
N GLU A 66 -23.68 -6.58 5.51
CA GLU A 66 -22.98 -7.86 5.45
C GLU A 66 -22.67 -8.30 4.00
N GLU A 67 -23.58 -8.05 3.05
CA GLU A 67 -23.33 -8.29 1.64
C GLU A 67 -22.11 -7.49 1.13
N LYS A 68 -22.03 -6.20 1.48
CA LYS A 68 -20.87 -5.37 1.12
C LYS A 68 -19.60 -5.78 1.85
N TYR A 69 -19.71 -6.29 3.06
CA TYR A 69 -18.58 -6.87 3.77
C TYR A 69 -18.01 -8.06 3.00
N ASN A 70 -18.86 -9.01 2.61
CA ASN A 70 -18.46 -10.20 1.87
C ASN A 70 -17.87 -9.86 0.49
N GLU A 71 -18.48 -8.92 -0.24
CA GLU A 71 -17.92 -8.42 -1.51
C GLU A 71 -16.51 -7.84 -1.33
N ARG A 72 -16.30 -7.03 -0.30
CA ARG A 72 -14.99 -6.43 -0.02
C ARG A 72 -13.96 -7.46 0.44
N GLU A 73 -14.38 -8.47 1.19
CA GLU A 73 -13.51 -9.56 1.60
C GLU A 73 -13.03 -10.40 0.41
N ILE A 74 -13.93 -10.74 -0.52
CA ILE A 74 -13.57 -11.42 -1.77
C ILE A 74 -12.60 -10.54 -2.57
N PHE A 75 -12.93 -9.25 -2.72
CA PHE A 75 -12.11 -8.31 -3.48
C PHE A 75 -10.67 -8.19 -2.98
N ILE A 76 -10.45 -8.04 -1.66
CA ILE A 76 -9.10 -7.96 -1.10
C ILE A 76 -8.33 -9.27 -1.28
N THR A 77 -9.03 -10.40 -1.14
CA THR A 77 -8.45 -11.75 -1.32
C THR A 77 -8.02 -11.96 -2.77
N ASP A 78 -8.84 -11.55 -3.75
CA ASP A 78 -8.54 -11.68 -5.18
C ASP A 78 -7.37 -10.78 -5.61
N ILE A 79 -7.32 -9.54 -5.12
CA ILE A 79 -6.20 -8.63 -5.42
C ILE A 79 -4.90 -9.19 -4.88
N THR A 80 -4.89 -9.61 -3.61
CA THR A 80 -3.68 -10.06 -2.91
C THR A 80 -3.34 -11.53 -3.15
N ASN A 81 -4.17 -12.26 -3.89
CA ASN A 81 -4.09 -13.71 -4.02
C ASN A 81 -3.96 -14.41 -2.65
N ASN A 82 -4.79 -13.95 -1.70
CA ASN A 82 -4.78 -14.37 -0.28
C ASN A 82 -3.44 -14.16 0.46
N THR A 83 -2.57 -13.29 -0.05
CA THR A 83 -1.29 -12.96 0.58
C THR A 83 -1.47 -11.77 1.52
N ILE A 84 -1.44 -12.04 2.83
CA ILE A 84 -1.44 -11.03 3.88
C ILE A 84 -0.15 -11.18 4.67
N LEU A 85 0.59 -10.08 4.84
CA LEU A 85 1.81 -10.09 5.63
C LEU A 85 1.49 -10.22 7.12
N PRO A 86 2.11 -11.17 7.83
CA PRO A 86 1.89 -11.33 9.24
C PRO A 86 2.50 -10.15 10.02
N ILE A 87 1.73 -9.62 10.97
CA ILE A 87 2.27 -8.69 11.96
C ILE A 87 2.91 -9.52 13.07
N THR A 88 4.24 -9.49 13.11
CA THR A 88 5.05 -10.27 14.07
C THR A 88 5.48 -9.40 15.25
N LYS A 89 6.05 -10.02 16.29
CA LYS A 89 6.66 -9.27 17.40
C LYS A 89 7.70 -8.25 16.92
N GLU A 90 8.52 -8.63 15.94
CA GLU A 90 9.50 -7.73 15.31
C GLU A 90 8.81 -6.52 14.67
N THR A 91 7.68 -6.72 14.00
CA THR A 91 6.88 -5.63 13.42
C THR A 91 6.42 -4.63 14.49
N TYR A 92 5.98 -5.12 15.67
CA TYR A 92 5.64 -4.24 16.80
C TYR A 92 6.84 -3.46 17.32
N GLU A 93 8.00 -4.12 17.49
CA GLU A 93 9.23 -3.47 17.94
C GLU A 93 9.68 -2.37 16.96
N LEU A 94 9.58 -2.63 15.66
CA LEU A 94 9.84 -1.64 14.60
C LEU A 94 8.82 -0.50 14.61
N ALA A 95 7.53 -0.77 14.83
CA ALA A 95 6.51 0.26 14.95
C ALA A 95 6.77 1.18 16.16
N TYR A 96 7.19 0.62 17.31
CA TYR A 96 7.60 1.42 18.47
C TYR A 96 8.84 2.27 18.19
N ASN A 97 9.79 1.75 17.41
CA ASN A 97 10.94 2.54 16.96
C ASN A 97 10.52 3.64 15.99
N LEU A 98 9.59 3.39 15.07
CA LEU A 98 9.02 4.43 14.21
C LEU A 98 8.34 5.53 15.00
N ILE A 99 7.56 5.19 16.03
CA ILE A 99 6.95 6.18 16.92
C ILE A 99 8.02 7.09 17.53
N LYS A 100 9.16 6.54 17.97
CA LYS A 100 10.28 7.34 18.49
C LYS A 100 10.90 8.23 17.42
N LEU A 101 11.10 7.71 16.21
CA LEU A 101 11.68 8.44 15.08
C LEU A 101 10.76 9.55 14.55
N TYR A 102 9.45 9.34 14.62
CA TYR A 102 8.43 10.29 14.24
C TYR A 102 8.30 11.40 15.31
N LYS A 103 8.56 11.10 16.59
CA LYS A 103 8.51 12.06 17.71
C LYS A 103 9.72 13.01 17.82
N VAL A 104 10.04 13.67 16.71
CA VAL A 104 10.63 15.03 16.63
C VAL A 104 9.82 15.91 15.65
N GLU A 105 8.93 15.34 14.83
CA GLU A 105 8.08 16.04 13.88
C GLU A 105 6.62 15.65 14.17
N GLY A 106 5.88 16.51 14.87
CA GLY A 106 4.60 16.22 15.52
C GLY A 106 3.40 15.84 14.64
N SER A 107 3.50 14.80 13.84
CA SER A 107 2.40 14.25 13.04
C SER A 107 1.62 13.19 13.82
N ALA A 108 0.28 13.31 13.79
CA ALA A 108 -0.67 12.34 14.33
C ALA A 108 -0.80 11.16 13.37
N VAL A 109 0.26 10.35 13.27
CA VAL A 109 0.31 9.23 12.32
C VAL A 109 -0.63 8.12 12.77
N LYS A 110 -1.43 7.59 11.85
CA LYS A 110 -2.38 6.53 12.16
C LYS A 110 -1.63 5.26 12.52
N ILE A 111 -2.27 4.42 13.34
CA ILE A 111 -1.68 3.13 13.72
C ILE A 111 -1.39 2.29 12.47
N THR A 112 -2.31 2.23 11.52
CA THR A 112 -2.13 1.49 10.26
C THR A 112 -0.87 1.94 9.51
N ASP A 113 -0.67 3.25 9.36
CA ASP A 113 0.51 3.83 8.69
C ASP A 113 1.82 3.47 9.41
N LEU A 114 1.81 3.44 10.76
CA LEU A 114 2.96 3.00 11.55
C LEU A 114 3.33 1.53 11.28
N PHE A 115 2.33 0.65 11.15
CA PHE A 115 2.57 -0.77 10.86
C PHE A 115 2.95 -0.99 9.40
N LEU A 116 2.39 -0.23 8.46
CA LEU A 116 2.85 -0.23 7.06
C LEU A 116 4.33 0.17 6.98
N GLY A 117 4.72 1.25 7.65
CA GLY A 117 6.12 1.67 7.76
C GLY A 117 7.00 0.61 8.44
N ALA A 118 6.50 -0.04 9.49
CA ALA A 118 7.24 -1.11 10.17
C ALA A 118 7.48 -2.32 9.26
N CYS A 119 6.51 -2.69 8.42
CA CYS A 119 6.70 -3.71 7.39
C CYS A 119 7.78 -3.30 6.38
N LEU A 120 7.79 -2.04 5.92
CA LEU A 120 8.87 -1.54 5.06
C LEU A 120 10.25 -1.68 5.72
N MET A 121 10.36 -1.38 7.01
CA MET A 121 11.62 -1.55 7.75
C MET A 121 12.02 -3.02 7.93
N GLN A 122 11.05 -3.91 8.13
CA GLN A 122 11.29 -5.33 8.37
C GLN A 122 11.80 -6.02 7.10
N TYR A 123 11.11 -5.81 5.98
CA TYR A 123 11.41 -6.49 4.71
C TYR A 123 12.37 -5.69 3.80
N LYS A 124 12.65 -4.43 4.13
CA LYS A 124 13.67 -3.56 3.50
C LYS A 124 13.51 -3.50 1.98
N LYS A 125 14.57 -3.88 1.25
CA LYS A 125 14.65 -3.82 -0.22
C LYS A 125 13.69 -4.77 -0.95
N ASN A 126 13.08 -5.72 -0.23
CA ASN A 126 12.18 -6.72 -0.79
C ASN A 126 10.71 -6.27 -0.82
N ILE A 127 10.41 -5.06 -0.32
CA ILE A 127 9.05 -4.54 -0.25
C ILE A 127 9.00 -3.06 -0.65
N PHE A 128 7.86 -2.68 -1.20
CA PHE A 128 7.46 -1.29 -1.44
C PHE A 128 6.05 -1.07 -0.92
N LEU A 129 5.69 0.18 -0.61
CA LEU A 129 4.34 0.59 -0.24
C LEU A 129 3.75 1.48 -1.32
N LEU A 130 2.53 1.18 -1.78
CA LEU A 130 1.74 2.06 -2.63
C LEU A 130 0.65 2.75 -1.80
N THR A 131 0.66 4.09 -1.74
CA THR A 131 -0.30 4.88 -0.94
C THR A 131 -0.56 6.27 -1.53
N ARG A 132 -1.72 6.86 -1.23
CA ARG A 132 -2.02 8.28 -1.48
C ARG A 132 -1.55 9.20 -0.36
N ASP A 133 -1.24 8.68 0.81
CA ASP A 133 -0.91 9.44 2.01
C ASP A 133 0.57 9.87 1.99
N THR A 134 0.92 10.62 0.94
CA THR A 134 2.31 10.97 0.58
C THR A 134 3.02 11.89 1.58
N THR A 135 2.28 12.48 2.51
CA THR A 135 2.80 13.34 3.59
C THR A 135 3.12 12.59 4.88
N ASP A 136 2.61 11.36 5.02
CA ASP A 136 2.60 10.66 6.32
C ASP A 136 3.85 9.76 6.49
N PHE A 137 4.62 9.56 5.41
CA PHE A 137 5.87 8.82 5.39
C PHE A 137 7.07 9.76 5.35
N ILE A 138 7.82 9.84 6.46
CA ILE A 138 8.95 10.77 6.61
C ILE A 138 10.08 10.39 5.65
N GLN A 139 10.44 11.32 4.76
CA GLN A 139 11.39 11.08 3.67
C GLN A 139 12.83 10.73 4.11
N ARG A 140 13.21 11.07 5.35
CA ARG A 140 14.51 10.66 5.92
C ARG A 140 14.59 9.17 6.28
N ILE A 141 13.44 8.48 6.30
CA ILE A 141 13.30 7.07 6.66
C ILE A 141 12.85 6.27 5.44
N PHE A 142 11.91 6.83 4.67
CA PHE A 142 11.31 6.19 3.50
C PHE A 142 11.56 7.02 2.23
N GLU A 143 12.16 6.41 1.23
CA GLU A 143 12.38 7.03 -0.07
C GLU A 143 11.10 6.94 -0.90
N LEU A 144 10.70 8.06 -1.52
CA LEU A 144 9.69 8.06 -2.58
C LEU A 144 10.35 7.62 -3.88
N SER A 145 10.28 6.33 -4.18
CA SER A 145 10.94 5.72 -5.36
C SER A 145 10.19 6.01 -6.66
N PHE A 146 8.85 6.00 -6.63
CA PHE A 146 8.04 6.23 -7.82
C PHE A 146 6.76 7.01 -7.51
N ILE A 147 6.20 7.62 -8.55
CA ILE A 147 4.87 8.23 -8.53
C ILE A 147 4.01 7.51 -9.56
N VAL A 148 2.80 7.15 -9.16
CA VAL A 148 1.76 6.56 -10.01
C VAL A 148 0.59 7.54 -10.07
N ASN A 149 0.23 7.96 -11.28
CA ASN A 149 -0.88 8.87 -11.52
C ASN A 149 -2.03 8.14 -12.21
N VAL A 150 -3.24 8.28 -11.67
CA VAL A 150 -4.46 7.69 -12.23
C VAL A 150 -5.37 8.81 -12.70
N PRO A 151 -5.40 9.12 -14.01
CA PRO A 151 -6.33 10.10 -14.56
C PRO A 151 -7.77 9.60 -14.42
N HIS A 152 -8.68 10.50 -14.06
CA HIS A 152 -10.11 10.25 -14.09
C HIS A 152 -10.86 11.50 -14.56
N THR A 153 -12.18 11.38 -14.75
CA THR A 153 -13.03 12.42 -15.36
C THR A 153 -12.99 13.81 -14.70
N LYS A 154 -12.51 13.92 -13.46
CA LYS A 154 -12.50 15.16 -12.68
C LYS A 154 -11.12 15.48 -12.05
N GLY A 155 -10.04 14.85 -12.53
CA GLY A 155 -8.71 15.11 -11.97
C GLY A 155 -7.76 13.92 -12.09
N ILE A 156 -6.75 13.94 -11.22
CA ILE A 156 -5.69 12.93 -11.15
C ILE A 156 -5.60 12.47 -9.70
N LEU A 157 -5.65 11.16 -9.48
CA LEU A 157 -5.26 10.56 -8.21
C LEU A 157 -3.77 10.27 -8.28
N THR A 158 -3.01 10.81 -7.33
CA THR A 158 -1.56 10.61 -7.25
C THR A 158 -1.24 9.70 -6.07
N TYR A 159 -0.45 8.67 -6.36
CA TYR A 159 0.03 7.69 -5.40
C TYR A 159 1.55 7.73 -5.38
N GLY A 160 2.13 7.69 -4.18
CA GLY A 160 3.55 7.47 -3.99
C GLY A 160 3.85 5.99 -3.78
N ILE A 161 5.01 5.57 -4.29
CA ILE A 161 5.59 4.26 -3.99
C ILE A 161 6.83 4.47 -3.12
N TYR A 162 6.77 3.98 -1.90
CA TYR A 162 7.78 4.18 -0.87
C TYR A 162 8.56 2.90 -0.58
N GLN A 163 9.85 3.06 -0.25
CA GLN A 163 10.71 2.00 0.26
C GLN A 163 11.53 2.49 1.44
N TYR A 164 11.89 1.59 2.36
CA TYR A 164 12.80 1.92 3.44
C TYR A 164 14.23 2.14 2.93
N ILE A 165 14.87 3.23 3.36
CA ILE A 165 16.17 3.69 2.84
C ILE A 165 17.35 2.78 3.24
N LYS A 166 17.27 2.04 4.36
CA LYS A 166 18.43 1.32 4.95
C LYS A 166 18.41 -0.19 4.76
#